data_AF-A0ABD1UAN4-F1
#
_entry.id   AF-A0ABD1UAN4-F1
#
_cell.length_a   1.000
_cell.length_b   1.000
_cell.length_c   1.000
_cell.angle_alpha   90.00
_cell.angle_beta   90.00
_cell.angle_gamma   90.00
#
_symmetry.space_group_name_H-M   'P 1'
#
loop_
_entity.id
_entity.type
_entity.pdbx_description
1 polymer ?
#
loop_
_entity_poly.entity_id
_entity_poly.type
_entity_poly.pdbx_seq_one_letter_code
_entity_poly.pdbx_strand_id
1 'polypeptide(L)'
;MSRANFDALKDMHDSVNDLLHSPMTKQKIVHRGEEKWVHEVSEASLNMVDACGATKDILLLVKDHLKELQSTFRRISVNETTAVGNQFAVYHHHRKTLKKAILKRLQSLKGMKNKNVAAAAAPAADHCSLVVVVNVLKEVKATTMSIVESLNSLISMPKPNRKSNKETFKFKFTRVNSLSLWEKCDISTIQTAIKRLEGVEIIIENLEAELECMFRRLIRTRASLLNILTN
;
A
#
# COMPACT_ATOMS: atom_id res chain seq x y z
N MET A 1 3.25 -17.11 -4.45
CA MET A 1 3.39 -15.77 -3.84
C MET A 1 3.15 -15.94 -2.35
N SER A 2 4.11 -15.60 -1.49
CA SER A 2 3.82 -15.56 -0.06
C SER A 2 2.74 -14.49 0.16
N ARG A 3 1.68 -14.88 0.85
CA ARG A 3 0.66 -13.97 1.35
C ARG A 3 1.42 -12.86 2.12
N ALA A 4 1.14 -11.59 1.85
CA ALA A 4 1.68 -10.51 2.69
C ALA A 4 1.29 -10.83 4.14
N ASN A 5 2.24 -11.28 4.94
CA ASN A 5 1.99 -11.72 6.30
C ASN A 5 2.10 -10.49 7.18
N PHE A 6 0.99 -9.74 7.25
CA PHE A 6 0.88 -8.56 8.10
C PHE A 6 1.16 -8.89 9.56
N ASP A 7 0.80 -10.09 10.02
CA ASP A 7 1.08 -10.55 11.39
C ASP A 7 2.60 -10.70 11.63
N ALA A 8 3.32 -11.40 10.75
CA ALA A 8 4.78 -11.52 10.89
C ALA A 8 5.47 -10.15 10.83
N LEU A 9 5.00 -9.24 9.97
CA LEU A 9 5.54 -7.88 9.89
C LEU A 9 5.25 -7.08 11.15
N LYS A 10 4.05 -7.23 11.71
CA LYS A 10 3.64 -6.63 12.98
C LYS A 10 4.54 -7.10 14.12
N ASP A 11 4.80 -8.40 14.21
CA ASP A 11 5.66 -9.00 15.23
C ASP A 11 7.11 -8.51 15.10
N MET A 12 7.62 -8.38 13.87
CA MET A 12 8.94 -7.79 13.62
C MET A 12 9.02 -6.33 14.07
N HIS A 13 8.00 -5.51 13.75
CA HIS A 13 7.93 -4.13 14.19
C HIS A 13 7.89 -4.01 15.71
N ASP A 14 7.08 -4.83 16.38
CA ASP A 14 6.93 -4.79 17.83
C ASP A 14 8.26 -5.21 18.49
N SER A 15 8.90 -6.27 17.99
CA SER A 15 10.22 -6.72 18.45
C SER A 15 11.31 -5.64 18.31
N VAL A 16 11.37 -4.95 17.16
CA VAL A 16 12.32 -3.84 16.94
C VAL A 16 12.05 -2.69 17.90
N ASN A 17 10.78 -2.33 18.07
CA ASN A 17 10.41 -1.26 18.98
C ASN A 17 10.81 -1.59 20.42
N ASP A 18 10.58 -2.81 20.88
CA ASP A 18 10.97 -3.23 22.23
C ASP A 18 12.49 -3.21 22.40
N LEU A 19 13.24 -3.67 21.40
CA LEU A 19 14.70 -3.59 21.41
C LEU A 19 15.22 -2.15 21.46
N LEU A 20 14.61 -1.21 20.73
CA LEU A 20 14.98 0.21 20.75
C LEU A 20 14.58 0.91 22.06
N HIS A 21 13.57 0.41 22.78
CA HIS A 21 13.19 0.95 24.09
C HIS A 21 14.12 0.47 25.22
N SER A 22 14.81 -0.67 25.03
CA SER A 22 15.72 -1.23 26.03
C SER A 22 16.86 -0.26 26.39
N PRO A 23 17.06 0.07 27.69
CA PRO A 23 18.15 0.95 28.13
C PRO A 23 19.53 0.48 27.68
N MET A 24 19.75 -0.84 27.65
CA MET A 24 21.02 -1.43 27.21
C MET A 24 21.29 -1.15 25.72
N THR A 25 20.27 -1.23 24.87
CA THR A 25 20.40 -0.93 23.44
C THR A 25 20.70 0.55 23.23
N LYS A 26 19.98 1.44 23.92
CA LYS A 26 20.19 2.89 23.86
C LYS A 26 21.61 3.26 24.28
N GLN A 27 22.07 2.73 25.41
CA GLN A 27 23.40 3.01 25.95
C GLN A 27 24.50 2.51 25.01
N LYS A 28 24.32 1.34 24.38
CA LYS A 28 25.27 0.80 23.38
C LYS A 28 25.34 1.65 22.10
N ILE A 29 24.22 2.23 21.68
CA ILE A 29 24.17 3.11 20.50
C ILE A 29 24.92 4.41 20.77
N VAL A 30 24.66 5.05 21.92
CA VAL A 30 25.32 6.31 22.33
C VAL A 30 26.82 6.11 22.55
N HIS A 31 27.22 5.10 23.35
CA HIS A 31 28.65 4.86 23.65
C HIS A 31 29.49 4.52 22.42
N ARG A 32 28.88 3.97 21.37
CA ARG A 32 29.59 3.56 20.15
C ARG A 32 29.62 4.67 19.09
N GLY A 33 28.94 5.80 19.31
CA GLY A 33 28.88 6.90 18.34
C GLY A 33 28.11 6.53 17.06
N GLU A 34 27.12 5.64 17.15
CA GLU A 34 26.34 5.13 16.01
C GLU A 34 25.22 6.09 15.56
N GLU A 35 25.30 7.36 15.95
CA GLU A 35 24.30 8.41 15.69
C GLU A 35 24.00 8.55 14.19
N LYS A 36 25.01 8.38 13.34
CA LYS A 36 24.85 8.40 11.88
C LYS A 36 23.90 7.30 11.39
N TRP A 37 24.07 6.07 11.88
CA TRP A 37 23.20 4.96 11.52
C TRP A 37 21.77 5.19 12.04
N VAL A 38 21.63 5.70 13.28
CA VAL A 38 20.32 6.04 13.85
C VAL A 38 19.59 7.10 13.03
N HIS A 39 20.31 8.14 12.58
CA HIS A 39 19.77 9.16 11.70
C HIS A 39 19.32 8.58 10.35
N GLU A 40 20.15 7.75 9.70
CA GLU A 40 19.81 7.11 8.42
C GLU A 40 18.58 6.20 8.53
N VAL A 41 18.44 5.43 9.61
CA VAL A 41 17.27 4.60 9.85
C VAL A 41 16.04 5.44 10.17
N SER A 42 16.18 6.49 10.97
CA SER A 42 15.09 7.42 11.30
C SER A 42 14.53 8.09 10.04
N GLU A 43 15.42 8.47 9.11
CA GLU A 43 15.05 9.04 7.82
C GLU A 43 14.39 7.99 6.91
N ALA A 44 14.91 6.76 6.87
CA ALA A 44 14.27 5.67 6.14
C ALA A 44 12.86 5.37 6.68
N SER A 45 12.67 5.40 8.00
CA SER A 45 11.37 5.20 8.64
C SER A 45 10.37 6.30 8.27
N LEU A 46 10.80 7.57 8.22
CA LEU A 46 9.95 8.67 7.75
C LEU A 46 9.49 8.48 6.30
N ASN A 47 10.41 8.12 5.41
CA ASN A 47 10.06 7.83 4.02
C ASN A 47 9.02 6.70 3.91
N MET A 48 9.06 5.72 4.80
CA MET A 48 8.06 4.65 4.86
C MET A 48 6.71 5.15 5.39
N VAL A 49 6.71 6.00 6.41
CA VAL A 49 5.51 6.68 6.94
C VAL A 49 4.82 7.46 5.82
N ASP A 50 5.59 8.23 5.05
CA ASP A 50 5.07 9.00 3.92
C ASP A 50 4.49 8.10 2.82
N ALA A 51 5.18 7.00 2.50
CA ALA A 51 4.69 6.02 1.54
C ALA A 51 3.40 5.32 2.00
N CYS A 52 3.29 5.00 3.30
CA CYS A 52 2.06 4.48 3.90
C CYS A 52 0.93 5.52 3.83
N GLY A 53 1.20 6.78 4.14
CA GLY A 53 0.23 7.88 4.02
C GLY A 53 -0.30 8.02 2.59
N ALA A 54 0.60 8.06 1.60
CA ALA A 54 0.21 8.14 0.19
C ALA A 54 -0.60 6.92 -0.28
N THR A 55 -0.28 5.73 0.22
CA THR A 55 -1.04 4.51 -0.10
C THR A 55 -2.43 4.54 0.52
N LYS A 56 -2.56 5.05 1.74
CA LYS A 56 -3.85 5.24 2.42
C LYS A 56 -4.74 6.22 1.65
N ASP A 57 -4.18 7.33 1.18
CA ASP A 57 -4.91 8.29 0.32
C ASP A 57 -5.43 7.63 -0.96
N ILE A 58 -4.65 6.74 -1.57
CA ILE A 58 -5.06 5.98 -2.75
C ILE A 58 -6.19 5.01 -2.41
N LEU A 59 -6.12 4.30 -1.27
CA LEU A 59 -7.18 3.39 -0.83
C LEU A 59 -8.49 4.14 -0.58
N LEU A 60 -8.43 5.30 0.07
CA LEU A 60 -9.59 6.17 0.28
C LEU A 60 -10.22 6.59 -1.05
N LEU A 61 -9.40 7.04 -2.02
CA LEU A 61 -9.86 7.37 -3.36
C LEU A 61 -10.58 6.19 -4.04
N VAL A 62 -10.01 4.98 -3.96
CA VAL A 62 -10.65 3.78 -4.52
C VAL A 62 -11.97 3.51 -3.81
N LYS A 63 -12.02 3.58 -2.48
CA LYS A 63 -13.23 3.35 -1.68
C LYS A 63 -14.35 4.32 -2.05
N ASP A 64 -14.05 5.61 -2.15
CA ASP A 64 -15.02 6.64 -2.53
C ASP A 64 -15.60 6.36 -3.93
N HIS A 65 -14.74 5.99 -4.87
CA HIS A 65 -15.18 5.61 -6.22
C HIS A 65 -16.01 4.32 -6.25
N LEU A 66 -15.75 3.34 -5.38
CA LEU A 66 -16.59 2.13 -5.27
C LEU A 66 -17.98 2.49 -4.73
N LYS A 67 -18.07 3.36 -3.72
CA LYS A 67 -19.34 3.85 -3.16
C LYS A 67 -20.16 4.61 -4.21
N GLU A 68 -19.50 5.49 -4.97
CA GLU A 68 -20.12 6.23 -6.06
C GLU A 68 -20.65 5.29 -7.16
N LEU A 69 -19.89 4.23 -7.48
CA LEU A 69 -20.31 3.22 -8.44
C LEU A 69 -21.47 2.36 -7.94
N GLN A 70 -21.44 1.91 -6.69
CA GLN A 70 -22.54 1.18 -6.05
C GLN A 70 -23.82 2.03 -6.04
N SER A 71 -23.72 3.30 -5.66
CA SER A 71 -24.85 4.24 -5.67
C SER A 71 -25.44 4.38 -7.08
N THR A 72 -24.57 4.54 -8.09
CA THR A 72 -24.99 4.57 -9.49
C THR A 72 -25.74 3.30 -9.84
N PHE A 73 -25.16 2.13 -9.61
CA PHE A 73 -25.76 0.82 -9.90
C PHE A 73 -27.10 0.58 -9.19
N ARG A 74 -27.20 0.96 -7.91
CA ARG A 74 -28.46 0.91 -7.15
C ARG A 74 -29.54 1.77 -7.81
N ARG A 75 -29.21 2.98 -8.27
CA ARG A 75 -30.15 3.84 -9.02
C ARG A 75 -30.56 3.24 -10.36
N ILE A 76 -29.66 2.55 -11.07
CA ILE A 76 -30.00 1.81 -12.31
C ILE A 76 -31.01 0.70 -12.02
N SER A 77 -30.78 -0.07 -10.96
CA SER A 77 -31.64 -1.21 -10.62
C SER A 77 -33.05 -0.82 -10.19
N VAL A 78 -33.26 0.41 -9.73
CA VAL A 78 -34.58 0.92 -9.28
C VAL A 78 -35.35 1.62 -10.42
N ASN A 79 -34.66 2.26 -11.36
CA ASN A 79 -35.29 2.93 -12.51
C ASN A 79 -35.45 1.95 -13.69
N GLU A 80 -36.51 1.13 -13.67
CA GLU A 80 -36.79 0.08 -14.68
C GLU A 80 -36.98 0.57 -16.14
N THR A 81 -37.12 1.88 -16.40
CA THR A 81 -37.71 2.39 -17.67
C THR A 81 -36.84 3.32 -18.53
N THR A 82 -35.61 3.68 -18.13
CA THR A 82 -34.78 4.59 -18.95
C THR A 82 -33.64 3.87 -19.67
N ALA A 83 -33.60 4.02 -20.99
CA ALA A 83 -32.65 3.47 -21.95
C ALA A 83 -31.27 3.13 -21.36
N VAL A 84 -31.06 1.82 -21.18
CA VAL A 84 -29.84 1.14 -20.70
C VAL A 84 -28.54 1.66 -21.36
N GLY A 85 -28.63 2.23 -22.56
CA GLY A 85 -27.50 2.75 -23.33
C GLY A 85 -26.72 3.91 -22.69
N ASN A 86 -27.34 4.82 -21.93
CA ASN A 86 -26.64 5.98 -21.35
C ASN A 86 -26.07 5.73 -19.95
N GLN A 87 -26.58 4.70 -19.26
CA GLN A 87 -26.22 4.39 -17.88
C GLN A 87 -24.77 3.89 -17.73
N PHE A 88 -24.23 3.22 -18.76
CA PHE A 88 -22.86 2.70 -18.78
C PHE A 88 -21.80 3.74 -19.15
N ALA A 89 -22.19 4.84 -19.79
CA ALA A 89 -21.31 5.98 -20.00
C ALA A 89 -20.81 6.55 -18.66
N VAL A 90 -21.68 6.56 -17.65
CA VAL A 90 -21.38 6.98 -16.27
C VAL A 90 -20.32 6.05 -15.63
N TYR A 91 -20.49 4.72 -15.72
CA TYR A 91 -19.46 3.76 -15.27
C TYR A 91 -18.09 4.01 -15.92
N HIS A 92 -18.06 4.21 -17.24
CA HIS A 92 -16.83 4.48 -17.96
C HIS A 92 -16.17 5.79 -17.53
N HIS A 93 -16.97 6.82 -17.25
CA HIS A 93 -16.47 8.08 -16.72
C HIS A 93 -15.82 7.87 -15.34
N HIS A 94 -16.51 7.24 -14.38
CA HIS A 94 -15.94 6.95 -13.05
C HIS A 94 -14.64 6.16 -13.15
N ARG A 95 -14.60 5.12 -13.98
CA ARG A 95 -13.38 4.30 -14.16
C ARG A 95 -12.22 5.11 -14.75
N LYS A 96 -12.48 5.97 -15.74
CA LYS A 96 -11.43 6.82 -16.35
C LYS A 96 -10.92 7.85 -15.34
N THR A 97 -11.82 8.46 -14.57
CA THR A 97 -11.50 9.44 -13.53
C THR A 97 -10.68 8.80 -12.41
N LEU A 98 -11.12 7.66 -11.87
CA LEU A 98 -10.39 6.88 -10.87
C LEU A 98 -8.98 6.53 -11.35
N LYS A 99 -8.85 6.00 -12.57
CA LYS A 99 -7.55 5.66 -13.15
C LYS A 99 -6.65 6.89 -13.25
N LYS A 100 -7.18 8.03 -13.71
CA LYS A 100 -6.41 9.28 -13.85
C LYS A 100 -5.95 9.79 -12.48
N ALA A 101 -6.83 9.73 -11.47
CA ALA A 101 -6.53 10.17 -10.12
C ALA A 101 -5.49 9.26 -9.43
N ILE A 102 -5.62 7.94 -9.53
CA ILE A 102 -4.61 6.97 -9.05
C ILE A 102 -3.26 7.23 -9.72
N LEU A 103 -3.21 7.32 -11.06
CA LEU A 103 -1.96 7.53 -11.79
C LEU A 103 -1.29 8.84 -11.40
N LYS A 104 -2.05 9.92 -11.22
CA LYS A 104 -1.53 11.21 -10.76
C LYS A 104 -0.88 11.09 -9.38
N ARG A 105 -1.53 10.38 -8.44
CA ARG A 105 -1.01 10.15 -7.08
C ARG A 105 0.23 9.26 -7.07
N LEU A 106 0.25 8.20 -7.87
CA LEU A 106 1.42 7.33 -8.03
C LEU A 106 2.61 8.07 -8.66
N GLN A 107 2.34 8.99 -9.59
CA GLN A 107 3.38 9.82 -10.20
C GLN A 107 3.99 10.82 -9.22
N SER A 108 3.18 11.47 -8.38
CA SER A 108 3.70 12.33 -7.29
C SER A 108 4.53 11.53 -6.29
N LEU A 109 4.12 10.29 -5.97
CA LEU A 109 4.85 9.41 -5.07
C LEU A 109 6.21 8.97 -5.65
N LYS A 110 6.27 8.71 -6.97
CA LYS A 110 7.51 8.30 -7.64
C LYS A 110 8.59 9.40 -7.66
N GLY A 111 8.17 10.67 -7.53
CA GLY A 111 9.09 11.82 -7.38
C GLY A 111 9.87 11.82 -6.06
N MET A 112 9.41 11.08 -5.05
CA MET A 112 10.04 10.98 -3.72
C MET A 112 11.11 9.87 -3.64
N LYS A 113 11.66 9.42 -4.78
CA LYS A 113 12.60 8.30 -4.79
C LYS A 113 13.91 8.65 -4.08
N ASN A 114 14.13 7.96 -2.97
CA ASN A 114 15.32 7.96 -2.13
C ASN A 114 16.64 7.88 -2.90
N LYS A 115 17.57 8.75 -2.52
CA LYS A 115 19.01 8.60 -2.77
C LYS A 115 19.44 7.31 -2.07
N ASN A 116 19.88 6.32 -2.84
CA ASN A 116 20.37 5.07 -2.28
C ASN A 116 21.55 5.35 -1.35
N VAL A 117 21.43 4.95 -0.09
CA VAL A 117 22.55 4.94 0.85
C VAL A 117 23.53 3.88 0.37
N ALA A 118 24.68 4.32 -0.12
CA ALA A 118 25.81 3.45 -0.42
C ALA A 118 26.26 2.79 0.89
N ALA A 119 26.47 1.47 0.82
CA ALA A 119 26.90 0.66 1.95
C ALA A 119 28.20 1.20 2.55
N ALA A 120 28.12 1.77 3.75
CA ALA A 120 29.28 2.00 4.59
C ALA A 120 29.62 0.66 5.26
N ALA A 121 30.71 0.04 4.83
CA ALA A 121 31.33 -1.09 5.51
C ALA A 121 32.22 -0.57 6.65
N ALA A 122 32.09 -1.12 7.86
CA ALA A 122 33.15 -1.37 8.86
C ALA A 122 32.51 -1.84 10.20
N PRO A 123 33.29 -2.27 11.21
CA PRO A 123 34.05 -3.53 11.28
C PRO A 123 33.52 -4.45 12.41
N ALA A 124 34.03 -5.68 12.47
CA ALA A 124 33.88 -6.61 13.60
C ALA A 124 34.43 -5.99 14.90
N ALA A 125 34.05 -6.34 16.13
CA ALA A 125 33.22 -7.37 16.73
C ALA A 125 32.69 -6.80 18.07
N ASP A 126 31.38 -6.90 18.33
CA ASP A 126 30.77 -7.31 19.61
C ASP A 126 29.24 -7.24 19.43
N HIS A 127 28.75 -8.14 18.57
CA HIS A 127 27.87 -7.75 17.48
C HIS A 127 26.46 -8.33 17.54
N CYS A 128 26.01 -8.98 18.61
CA CYS A 128 24.76 -9.73 18.50
C CYS A 128 23.51 -8.83 18.50
N SER A 129 23.37 -7.91 19.48
CA SER A 129 22.11 -7.15 19.62
C SER A 129 21.93 -6.03 18.60
N LEU A 130 22.97 -5.23 18.31
CA LEU A 130 22.87 -4.11 17.37
C LEU A 130 22.74 -4.59 15.92
N VAL A 131 23.51 -5.61 15.52
CA VAL A 131 23.42 -6.19 14.17
C VAL A 131 22.05 -6.84 13.96
N VAL A 132 21.48 -7.49 14.98
CA VAL A 132 20.10 -8.00 14.93
C VAL A 132 19.11 -6.86 14.71
N VAL A 133 19.19 -5.78 15.49
CA VAL A 133 18.31 -4.60 15.32
C VAL A 133 18.42 -4.02 13.90
N VAL A 134 19.64 -3.85 13.39
CA VAL A 134 19.91 -3.33 12.04
C VAL A 134 19.31 -4.25 10.96
N ASN A 135 19.49 -5.56 11.10
CA ASN A 135 19.00 -6.53 10.13
C ASN A 135 17.47 -6.60 10.12
N VAL A 136 16.83 -6.62 11.28
CA VAL A 136 15.36 -6.63 11.36
C VAL A 136 14.78 -5.31 10.83
N LEU A 137 15.41 -4.16 11.09
CA LEU A 137 15.00 -2.87 10.48
C LEU A 137 15.09 -2.87 8.95
N LYS A 138 16.13 -3.49 8.37
CA LYS A 138 16.25 -3.66 6.91
C LYS A 138 15.14 -4.54 6.35
N GLU A 139 14.80 -5.62 7.05
CA GLU A 139 13.74 -6.55 6.66
C GLU A 139 12.35 -5.91 6.76
N VAL A 140 12.08 -5.18 7.84
CA VAL A 140 10.88 -4.35 8.03
C VAL A 140 10.73 -3.36 6.88
N LYS A 141 11.82 -2.66 6.52
CA LYS A 141 11.84 -1.74 5.37
C LYS A 141 11.49 -2.45 4.06
N ALA A 142 12.20 -3.54 3.74
CA ALA A 142 12.00 -4.28 2.50
C ALA A 142 10.56 -4.83 2.39
N THR A 143 10.05 -5.40 3.47
CA THR A 143 8.71 -6.00 3.53
C THR A 143 7.62 -4.95 3.38
N THR A 144 7.72 -3.83 4.12
CA THR A 144 6.75 -2.73 4.01
C THR A 144 6.75 -2.13 2.61
N MET A 145 7.93 -1.89 2.01
CA MET A 145 8.00 -1.39 0.63
C MET A 145 7.37 -2.38 -0.36
N SER A 146 7.64 -3.68 -0.20
CA SER A 146 7.04 -4.74 -1.04
C SER A 146 5.51 -4.78 -0.92
N ILE A 147 4.96 -4.61 0.30
CA ILE A 147 3.52 -4.53 0.53
C ILE A 147 2.95 -3.28 -0.15
N VAL A 148 3.55 -2.12 0.06
CA VAL A 148 3.13 -0.85 -0.56
C VAL A 148 3.16 -0.95 -2.08
N GLU A 149 4.22 -1.51 -2.67
CA GLU A 149 4.33 -1.73 -4.11
C GLU A 149 3.28 -2.72 -4.62
N SER A 150 3.03 -3.80 -3.88
CA SER A 150 2.00 -4.79 -4.21
C SER A 150 0.60 -4.18 -4.18
N LEU A 151 0.28 -3.38 -3.17
CA LEU A 151 -0.97 -2.63 -3.07
C LEU A 151 -1.13 -1.65 -4.23
N ASN A 152 -0.09 -0.87 -4.51
CA ASN A 152 -0.09 0.07 -5.64
C ASN A 152 -0.25 -0.65 -6.98
N SER A 153 0.31 -1.85 -7.13
CA SER A 153 0.17 -2.71 -8.31
C SER A 153 -1.26 -3.27 -8.45
N LEU A 154 -1.84 -3.76 -7.34
CA LEU A 154 -3.22 -4.25 -7.29
C LEU A 154 -4.23 -3.16 -7.66
N ILE A 155 -3.99 -1.94 -7.18
CA ILE A 155 -4.84 -0.77 -7.43
C ILE A 155 -4.61 -0.20 -8.84
N SER A 156 -3.41 -0.40 -9.40
CA SER A 156 -3.09 -0.03 -10.78
C SER A 156 -3.81 -0.96 -11.77
N MET A 157 -4.97 -0.53 -12.27
CA MET A 157 -5.68 -1.24 -13.34
C MET A 157 -4.74 -1.58 -14.51
N PRO A 158 -4.80 -2.81 -15.07
CA PRO A 158 -3.91 -3.22 -16.15
C PRO A 158 -4.00 -2.28 -17.35
N LYS A 159 -2.84 -1.90 -17.90
CA LYS A 159 -2.72 -1.05 -19.09
C LYS A 159 -3.37 -1.77 -20.30
N PRO A 160 -4.21 -1.12 -21.11
CA PRO A 160 -4.51 -1.60 -22.44
C PRO A 160 -3.32 -1.29 -23.36
N ASN A 161 -2.82 -2.29 -24.10
CA ASN A 161 -1.76 -2.30 -25.14
C ASN A 161 -0.32 -2.58 -24.67
N ARG A 162 0.53 -3.31 -25.40
CA ARG A 162 0.52 -3.91 -26.76
C ARG A 162 1.55 -5.06 -26.73
N LYS A 163 1.27 -6.19 -27.40
CA LYS A 163 2.20 -7.28 -27.78
C LYS A 163 3.44 -7.46 -26.86
N SER A 164 3.33 -8.25 -25.81
CA SER A 164 4.48 -8.96 -25.26
C SER A 164 4.03 -10.31 -24.73
N ASN A 165 4.42 -11.36 -25.46
CA ASN A 165 4.33 -12.74 -25.01
C ASN A 165 5.30 -12.91 -23.83
N LYS A 166 4.77 -13.06 -22.63
CA LYS A 166 5.35 -13.83 -21.51
C LYS A 166 4.33 -13.88 -20.39
N GLU A 167 3.96 -15.10 -20.04
CA GLU A 167 2.93 -15.46 -19.06
C GLU A 167 3.26 -14.93 -17.66
N THR A 168 2.26 -14.38 -16.99
CA THR A 168 1.71 -14.85 -15.70
C THR A 168 0.70 -13.82 -15.20
N PHE A 169 -0.31 -14.27 -14.45
CA PHE A 169 -1.52 -13.56 -14.00
C PHE A 169 -2.70 -13.51 -15.01
N LYS A 170 -3.27 -14.69 -15.27
CA LYS A 170 -4.68 -14.80 -15.66
C LYS A 170 -5.59 -14.59 -14.43
N PHE A 171 -5.61 -13.38 -13.87
CA PHE A 171 -6.92 -12.89 -13.42
C PHE A 171 -7.66 -12.58 -14.71
N LYS A 172 -8.72 -13.36 -15.01
CA LYS A 172 -9.65 -13.07 -16.10
C LYS A 172 -10.41 -11.77 -15.80
N PHE A 173 -9.71 -10.64 -15.80
CA PHE A 173 -10.28 -9.38 -16.27
C PHE A 173 -10.14 -9.38 -17.79
N THR A 174 -10.76 -10.37 -18.43
CA THR A 174 -10.95 -10.39 -19.88
C THR A 174 -11.69 -9.12 -20.26
N ARG A 175 -10.95 -8.14 -20.79
CA ARG A 175 -11.42 -7.05 -21.64
C ARG A 175 -12.79 -6.47 -21.25
N VAL A 176 -12.90 -5.82 -20.09
CA VAL A 176 -14.04 -4.90 -19.81
C VAL A 176 -13.72 -3.54 -20.47
N ASN A 177 -13.51 -3.56 -21.78
CA ASN A 177 -13.26 -2.37 -22.60
C ASN A 177 -14.09 -2.40 -23.89
N SER A 178 -15.06 -3.33 -23.98
CA SER A 178 -16.06 -3.36 -25.03
C SER A 178 -17.37 -2.92 -24.41
N LEU A 179 -17.94 -1.81 -24.88
CA LEU A 179 -19.32 -1.40 -24.54
C LEU A 179 -20.30 -2.58 -24.70
N SER A 180 -20.01 -3.48 -25.65
CA SER A 180 -20.83 -4.64 -26.01
C SER A 180 -21.04 -5.69 -24.91
N LEU A 181 -20.27 -5.66 -23.81
CA LEU A 181 -20.38 -6.67 -22.75
C LEU A 181 -21.45 -6.32 -21.70
N TRP A 182 -21.81 -5.04 -21.60
CA TRP A 182 -22.79 -4.54 -20.63
C TRP A 182 -24.04 -3.95 -21.29
N GLU A 183 -24.03 -3.72 -22.60
CA GLU A 183 -25.20 -3.38 -23.41
C GLU A 183 -26.35 -4.42 -23.30
N LYS A 184 -26.04 -5.62 -22.79
CA LYS A 184 -26.97 -6.73 -22.51
C LYS A 184 -27.10 -7.11 -21.02
N CYS A 185 -26.65 -6.26 -20.09
CA CYS A 185 -26.76 -6.58 -18.66
C CYS A 185 -28.20 -6.41 -18.16
N ASP A 186 -28.74 -7.48 -17.59
CA ASP A 186 -30.00 -7.47 -16.87
C ASP A 186 -29.83 -6.99 -15.43
N ILE A 187 -30.96 -6.77 -14.74
CA ILE A 187 -30.98 -6.34 -13.33
C ILE A 187 -30.21 -7.33 -12.44
N SER A 188 -30.28 -8.63 -12.73
CA SER A 188 -29.59 -9.67 -11.96
C SER A 188 -28.06 -9.54 -12.05
N THR A 189 -27.52 -9.14 -13.21
CA THR A 189 -26.10 -8.87 -13.40
C THR A 189 -25.65 -7.63 -12.63
N ILE A 190 -26.47 -6.57 -12.61
CA ILE A 190 -26.17 -5.36 -11.84
C ILE A 190 -26.17 -5.66 -10.34
N GLN A 191 -27.14 -6.42 -9.84
CA GLN A 191 -27.19 -6.83 -8.43
C GLN A 191 -25.98 -7.70 -8.04
N THR A 192 -25.56 -8.61 -8.92
CA THR A 192 -24.34 -9.40 -8.74
C THR A 192 -23.11 -8.50 -8.69
N ALA A 193 -23.03 -7.48 -9.53
CA ALA A 193 -21.94 -6.53 -9.52
C ALA A 193 -21.90 -5.71 -8.22
N ILE A 194 -23.04 -5.25 -7.70
CA ILE A 194 -23.13 -4.55 -6.41
C ILE A 194 -22.57 -5.42 -5.28
N LYS A 195 -23.00 -6.68 -5.16
CA LYS A 195 -22.47 -7.62 -4.15
C LYS A 195 -20.96 -7.81 -4.23
N ARG A 196 -20.43 -7.85 -5.46
CA ARG A 196 -18.97 -7.93 -5.67
C ARG A 196 -18.26 -6.65 -5.25
N LEU A 197 -18.85 -5.48 -5.51
CA LEU A 197 -18.29 -4.20 -5.07
C LEU A 197 -18.26 -4.10 -3.54
N GLU A 198 -19.31 -4.55 -2.85
CA GLU A 198 -19.36 -4.64 -1.37
C GLU A 198 -18.24 -5.55 -0.83
N GLY A 199 -18.02 -6.71 -1.46
CA GLY A 199 -16.90 -7.58 -1.08
C GLY A 199 -15.53 -6.92 -1.28
N VAL A 200 -15.34 -6.12 -2.32
CA VAL A 200 -14.09 -5.38 -2.56
C VAL A 200 -13.92 -4.25 -1.54
N GLU A 201 -15.00 -3.57 -1.16
CA GLU A 201 -14.99 -2.51 -0.14
C GLU A 201 -14.51 -3.06 1.22
N ILE A 202 -15.02 -4.21 1.66
CA ILE A 202 -14.57 -4.89 2.90
C ILE A 202 -13.07 -5.21 2.83
N ILE A 203 -12.59 -5.69 1.67
CA ILE A 203 -11.16 -5.97 1.47
C ILE A 203 -10.33 -4.69 1.60
N ILE A 204 -10.80 -3.57 1.04
CA ILE A 204 -10.11 -2.27 1.15
C ILE A 204 -10.09 -1.78 2.59
N GLU A 205 -11.19 -1.90 3.33
CA GLU A 205 -11.24 -1.53 4.75
C GLU A 205 -10.23 -2.32 5.59
N ASN A 206 -10.13 -3.64 5.34
CA ASN A 206 -9.11 -4.46 6.00
C ASN A 206 -7.69 -4.00 5.64
N LEU A 207 -7.43 -3.70 4.36
CA LEU A 207 -6.13 -3.19 3.93
C LEU A 207 -5.80 -1.82 4.52
N GLU A 208 -6.78 -0.93 4.65
CA GLU A 208 -6.63 0.37 5.33
C GLU A 208 -6.25 0.16 6.80
N ALA A 209 -6.91 -0.78 7.49
CA ALA A 209 -6.62 -1.10 8.88
C ALA A 209 -5.21 -1.66 9.07
N GLU A 210 -4.77 -2.58 8.21
CA GLU A 210 -3.42 -3.14 8.24
C GLU A 210 -2.34 -2.09 7.93
N LEU A 211 -2.60 -1.23 6.94
CA LEU A 211 -1.69 -0.15 6.59
C LEU A 211 -1.53 0.87 7.72
N GLU A 212 -2.64 1.23 8.35
CA GLU A 212 -2.67 2.10 9.52
C GLU A 212 -1.95 1.47 10.72
N CYS A 213 -2.07 0.15 10.89
CA CYS A 213 -1.36 -0.63 11.90
C CYS A 213 0.17 -0.54 11.73
N MET A 214 0.66 -0.63 10.49
CA MET A 214 2.09 -0.45 10.15
C MET A 214 2.54 1.00 10.33
N PHE A 215 1.73 1.97 9.87
CA PHE A 215 2.01 3.39 9.98
C PHE A 215 2.32 3.79 11.43
N ARG A 216 1.46 3.40 12.38
CA ARG A 216 1.67 3.69 13.81
C ARG A 216 2.96 3.10 14.38
N ARG A 217 3.33 1.89 13.94
CA ARG A 217 4.56 1.22 14.38
C ARG A 217 5.81 1.92 13.87
N LEU A 218 5.79 2.39 12.63
CA LEU A 218 6.87 3.18 12.06
C LEU A 218 7.06 4.51 12.80
N ILE A 219 5.97 5.20 13.13
CA ILE A 219 6.02 6.41 13.96
C ILE A 219 6.68 6.10 15.32
N ARG A 220 6.30 4.99 15.96
CA ARG A 220 6.91 4.55 17.23
C ARG A 220 8.41 4.26 17.08
N THR A 221 8.80 3.58 16.01
CA THR A 221 10.22 3.33 15.70
C THR A 221 10.99 4.65 15.55
N ARG A 222 10.48 5.58 14.75
CA ARG A 222 11.10 6.90 14.55
C ARG A 222 11.22 7.67 15.86
N ALA A 223 10.15 7.72 16.68
CA ALA A 223 10.19 8.38 17.98
C ALA A 223 11.25 7.78 18.89
N SER A 224 11.39 6.45 18.88
CA SER A 224 12.39 5.75 19.68
C SER A 224 13.82 6.09 19.24
N LEU A 225 14.07 6.14 17.93
CA LEU A 225 15.36 6.53 17.36
C LEU A 225 15.70 7.99 17.66
N LEU A 226 14.75 8.91 17.50
CA LEU A 226 14.95 10.33 17.82
C LEU A 226 15.24 10.55 19.31
N ASN A 227 14.57 9.80 20.20
CA ASN A 227 14.84 9.84 21.64
C ASN A 227 16.25 9.35 22.00
N ILE A 228 16.84 8.45 21.20
CA ILE A 228 18.23 7.99 21.38
C ILE A 228 19.24 9.05 20.94
N LEU A 229 18.89 9.88 19.94
CA LEU A 229 19.75 10.96 19.45
C LEU A 229 19.72 12.22 20.34
N THR A 230 18.73 12.32 21.24
CA THR A 230 18.48 13.53 22.03
C THR A 230 18.79 13.37 23.53
N ASN A 231 19.05 12.15 24.01
CA ASN A 231 19.46 11.85 25.39
C ASN A 231 20.81 11.13 25.40
#